data_AF-A0A368FVT6-F1
#
_entry.id   AF-A0A368FVT6-F1
#
_cell.length_a   1.000
_cell.length_b   1.000
_cell.length_c   1.000
_cell.angle_alpha   90.00
_cell.angle_beta   90.00
_cell.angle_gamma   90.00
#
_symmetry.space_group_name_H-M   'P 1'
#
loop_
_entity.id
_entity.type
_entity.pdbx_description
1 polymer ?
#
loop_
_entity_poly.entity_id
_entity_poly.type
_entity_poly.pdbx_seq_one_letter_code
_entity_poly.pdbx_strand_id
1 'polypeptide(L)'
;MFLKLLLISAVIYLCSSDENRPLKAKTVKEARAMIFRAVPHGKPFPRVGLVRFRQRGNMVKIIGIVFGLKTGFHGFHIHMNSGLGNGCLDAGAHYNPFNVTHGAPNDAVRHVGDLGNIYTAVSLWRSES
;
A
#
# COMPACT_ATOMS: atom_id res chain seq x y z
N MET A 1 17.17 -66.34 -11.74
CA MET A 1 17.50 -65.43 -12.87
C MET A 1 17.87 -64.07 -12.29
N PHE A 2 18.98 -63.54 -12.77
CA PHE A 2 19.70 -62.38 -12.27
C PHE A 2 18.95 -61.06 -12.40
N LEU A 3 19.05 -60.25 -11.32
CA LEU A 3 19.51 -58.87 -11.30
C LEU A 3 19.11 -57.95 -12.47
N LYS A 4 18.26 -56.95 -12.18
CA LYS A 4 18.53 -55.58 -12.62
C LYS A 4 18.38 -54.63 -11.44
N LEU A 5 19.54 -54.40 -10.83
CA LEU A 5 19.89 -53.24 -10.04
C LEU A 5 19.65 -51.99 -10.92
N LEU A 6 18.81 -51.06 -10.48
CA LEU A 6 18.94 -49.66 -10.86
C LEU A 6 18.98 -48.84 -9.57
N LEU A 7 20.19 -48.71 -9.02
CA LEU A 7 20.53 -47.64 -8.11
C LEU A 7 20.39 -46.33 -8.89
N ILE A 8 19.41 -45.50 -8.53
CA ILE A 8 19.55 -44.06 -8.71
C ILE A 8 19.83 -43.51 -7.32
N SER A 9 21.12 -43.27 -7.07
CA SER A 9 21.59 -42.49 -5.95
C SER A 9 21.09 -41.05 -6.12
N ALA A 10 19.90 -40.75 -5.58
CA ALA A 10 19.60 -39.39 -5.21
C ALA A 10 20.37 -39.12 -3.92
N VAL A 11 21.52 -38.46 -4.04
CA VAL A 11 22.19 -37.85 -2.91
C VAL A 11 21.17 -36.92 -2.28
N ILE A 12 20.59 -37.35 -1.17
CA ILE A 12 19.84 -36.49 -0.27
C ILE A 12 20.88 -35.53 0.28
N TYR A 13 21.05 -34.38 -0.39
CA TYR A 13 21.61 -33.22 0.29
C TYR A 13 20.62 -32.89 1.40
N LEU A 14 20.90 -33.39 2.60
CA LEU A 14 20.43 -32.80 3.85
C LEU A 14 21.08 -31.42 3.95
N CYS A 15 20.66 -30.48 3.11
CA CYS A 15 20.55 -29.12 3.61
C CYS A 15 19.35 -29.20 4.55
N SER A 16 19.63 -29.26 5.85
CA SER A 16 18.63 -28.93 6.85
C SER A 16 18.23 -27.47 6.64
N SER A 17 17.34 -27.23 5.68
CA SER A 17 16.36 -26.16 5.85
C SER A 17 15.44 -26.69 6.92
N ASP A 18 15.66 -26.21 8.14
CA ASP A 18 14.77 -26.40 9.28
C ASP A 18 13.35 -25.99 8.85
N GLU A 19 12.58 -26.96 8.37
CA GLU A 19 11.17 -26.83 7.98
C GLU A 19 10.29 -26.48 9.19
N ASN A 20 10.88 -26.48 10.39
CA ASN A 20 10.28 -26.07 11.65
C ASN A 20 10.82 -24.75 12.21
N ARG A 21 11.64 -24.00 11.46
CA ARG A 21 11.87 -22.60 11.79
C ARG A 21 10.73 -21.79 11.18
N PRO A 22 9.74 -21.31 11.96
CA PRO A 22 8.82 -20.32 11.42
C PRO A 22 9.70 -19.21 10.86
N LEU A 23 9.52 -18.89 9.56
CA LEU A 23 10.11 -17.69 8.98
C LEU A 23 9.77 -16.58 9.95
N LYS A 24 10.75 -16.15 10.75
CA LYS A 24 10.52 -15.13 11.77
C LYS A 24 10.18 -13.90 10.96
N ALA A 25 8.87 -13.65 10.81
CA ALA A 25 8.35 -12.68 9.87
C ALA A 25 9.08 -11.38 10.16
N LYS A 26 9.97 -10.98 9.25
CA LYS A 26 10.78 -9.79 9.42
C LYS A 26 9.78 -8.66 9.57
N THR A 27 9.66 -8.14 10.79
CA THR A 27 8.57 -7.21 11.10
C THR A 27 8.84 -5.92 10.33
N VAL A 28 8.05 -5.67 9.29
CA VAL A 28 8.13 -4.45 8.52
C VAL A 28 7.52 -3.33 9.35
N LYS A 29 8.36 -2.42 9.85
CA LYS A 29 7.92 -1.28 10.66
C LYS A 29 7.66 -0.02 9.84
N GLU A 30 8.13 0.00 8.59
CA GLU A 30 8.02 1.16 7.71
C GLU A 30 7.68 0.76 6.28
N ALA A 31 6.84 1.55 5.62
CA ALA A 31 6.53 1.42 4.19
C ALA A 31 6.47 2.81 3.55
N ARG A 32 6.60 2.86 2.22
CA ARG A 32 6.49 4.10 1.44
C ARG A 32 5.52 3.88 0.29
N ALA A 33 4.65 4.84 0.03
CA ALA A 33 3.81 4.86 -1.16
C ALA A 33 4.01 6.16 -1.93
N MET A 34 4.13 6.02 -3.25
CA MET A 34 4.19 7.16 -4.17
C MET A 34 2.77 7.53 -4.60
N ILE A 35 2.49 8.82 -4.69
CA ILE A 35 1.19 9.32 -5.16
C ILE A 35 1.38 9.85 -6.57
N PHE A 36 0.51 9.43 -7.48
CA PHE A 36 0.53 9.83 -8.88
C PHE A 36 -0.76 10.56 -9.24
N ARG A 37 -0.67 11.50 -10.19
CA ARG A 37 -1.86 12.13 -10.77
C ARG A 37 -2.57 11.12 -11.67
N ALA A 38 -3.86 10.93 -11.44
CA ALA A 38 -4.69 10.11 -12.30
C ALA A 38 -4.76 10.73 -13.71
N VAL A 39 -4.63 9.89 -14.73
CA VAL A 39 -4.80 10.27 -16.13
C VAL A 39 -5.94 9.40 -16.67
N PRO A 40 -7.08 9.97 -17.10
CA PRO A 40 -8.19 9.20 -17.64
C PRO A 40 -7.73 8.26 -18.77
N HIS A 41 -8.08 6.98 -18.67
CA HIS A 41 -7.67 5.92 -19.61
C HIS A 41 -6.15 5.78 -19.84
N GLY A 42 -5.33 6.41 -18.98
CA GLY A 42 -3.89 6.46 -19.13
C GLY A 42 -3.15 5.91 -17.92
N LYS A 43 -1.82 5.85 -18.05
CA LYS A 43 -0.93 5.51 -16.96
C LYS A 43 -0.78 6.73 -16.02
N PRO A 44 -0.98 6.58 -14.70
CA PRO A 44 -0.84 7.70 -13.78
C PRO A 44 0.55 8.32 -13.81
N PHE A 45 0.57 9.64 -14.05
CA PHE A 45 1.78 10.46 -14.17
C PHE A 45 1.38 11.96 -14.11
N PRO A 46 2.23 12.86 -13.59
CA PRO A 46 3.49 12.60 -12.89
C PRO A 46 3.27 12.12 -11.45
N ARG A 47 4.38 11.72 -10.80
CA ARG A 47 4.40 11.56 -9.34
C ARG A 47 4.17 12.93 -8.69
N VAL A 48 3.15 13.03 -7.85
CA VAL A 48 2.75 14.26 -7.15
C VAL A 48 2.94 14.17 -5.64
N GLY A 49 3.38 13.04 -5.10
CA GLY A 49 3.63 12.93 -3.67
C GLY A 49 4.37 11.68 -3.25
N LEU A 50 4.75 11.68 -1.97
CA LEU A 50 5.36 10.55 -1.27
C LEU A 50 4.83 10.53 0.15
N VAL A 51 4.25 9.40 0.56
CA VAL A 51 3.83 9.14 1.93
C VAL A 51 4.63 8.00 2.53
N ARG A 52 4.92 8.11 3.82
CA ARG A 52 5.61 7.11 4.64
C ARG A 52 4.66 6.62 5.71
N PHE A 53 4.53 5.32 5.81
CA PHE A 53 3.81 4.63 6.86
C PHE A 53 4.83 4.15 7.88
N ARG A 54 4.61 4.42 9.16
CA ARG A 54 5.46 3.93 10.25
C ARG A 54 4.60 3.37 11.37
N GLN A 55 4.79 2.09 11.68
CA GLN A 55 4.12 1.46 12.80
C GLN A 55 4.66 2.03 14.13
N ARG A 56 3.76 2.38 15.04
CA ARG A 56 4.02 2.82 16.42
C ARG A 56 3.06 2.07 17.34
N GLY A 57 3.55 0.99 17.96
CA GLY A 57 2.69 0.07 18.73
C GLY A 57 1.63 -0.56 17.84
N ASN A 58 0.36 -0.35 18.19
CA ASN A 58 -0.83 -0.76 17.43
C ASN A 58 -1.33 0.29 16.43
N MET A 59 -0.64 1.43 16.31
CA MET A 59 -1.02 2.50 15.38
C MET A 59 -0.08 2.57 14.18
N VAL A 60 -0.56 3.15 13.09
CA VAL A 60 0.26 3.52 11.94
C VAL A 60 0.26 5.03 11.80
N LYS A 61 1.44 5.64 11.85
CA LYS A 61 1.63 7.06 11.55
C LYS A 61 1.91 7.21 10.05
N ILE A 62 1.09 8.00 9.37
CA ILE A 62 1.28 8.35 7.96
C ILE A 62 1.83 9.78 7.91
N ILE A 63 2.97 9.97 7.24
CA ILE A 63 3.58 11.29 7.05
C ILE A 63 4.05 11.40 5.61
N GLY A 64 3.73 12.49 4.94
CA GLY A 64 4.16 12.69 3.57
C GLY A 64 3.92 14.08 3.05
N ILE A 65 4.19 14.22 1.77
CA ILE A 65 4.02 15.44 0.99
C ILE A 65 3.23 15.12 -0.27
N VAL A 66 2.28 15.98 -0.62
CA VAL A 66 1.48 15.92 -1.84
C VAL A 66 1.44 17.32 -2.43
N PHE A 67 1.65 17.43 -3.73
CA PHE A 67 1.79 18.70 -4.45
C PHE A 67 0.75 18.84 -5.55
N GLY A 68 0.48 20.09 -5.96
CA GLY A 68 -0.35 20.38 -7.14
C GLY A 68 -1.82 19.97 -6.99
N LEU A 69 -2.32 19.91 -5.75
CA LEU A 69 -3.75 19.82 -5.44
C LEU A 69 -4.38 21.22 -5.54
N LYS A 70 -5.65 21.28 -5.94
CA LYS A 70 -6.42 22.53 -5.88
C LYS A 70 -6.60 22.95 -4.42
N THR A 71 -6.83 24.24 -4.15
CA THR A 71 -7.21 24.68 -2.80
C THR A 71 -8.51 24.01 -2.36
N GLY A 72 -8.60 23.64 -1.07
CA GLY A 72 -9.77 23.02 -0.47
C GLY A 72 -9.50 21.65 0.14
N PHE A 73 -10.58 20.95 0.48
CA PHE A 73 -10.55 19.59 1.04
C PHE A 73 -10.45 18.53 -0.06
N HIS A 74 -9.61 17.52 0.16
CA HIS A 74 -9.45 16.37 -0.73
C HIS A 74 -9.58 15.08 0.08
N GLY A 75 -10.45 14.19 -0.36
CA GLY A 75 -10.58 12.86 0.24
C GLY A 75 -9.28 12.09 0.14
N PHE A 76 -8.92 11.40 1.22
CA PHE A 76 -7.69 10.63 1.32
C PHE A 76 -8.03 9.25 1.89
N HIS A 77 -7.72 8.21 1.12
CA HIS A 77 -8.13 6.84 1.44
C HIS A 77 -7.02 5.84 1.10
N ILE A 78 -7.01 4.71 1.80
CA ILE A 78 -6.23 3.53 1.43
C ILE A 78 -7.14 2.62 0.61
N HIS A 79 -6.71 2.23 -0.58
CA HIS A 79 -7.41 1.27 -1.42
C HIS A 79 -6.94 -0.16 -1.16
N MET A 80 -7.79 -1.14 -1.50
CA MET A 80 -7.55 -2.55 -1.21
C MET A 80 -6.46 -3.19 -2.09
N ASN A 81 -6.25 -2.68 -3.31
CA ASN A 81 -5.26 -3.19 -4.25
C ASN A 81 -4.10 -2.19 -4.46
N SER A 82 -2.97 -2.70 -4.96
CA SER A 82 -1.80 -1.89 -5.34
C SER A 82 -1.80 -1.42 -6.80
N GLY A 83 -2.83 -1.79 -7.58
CA GLY A 83 -2.95 -1.48 -9.00
C GLY A 83 -3.23 0.01 -9.24
N LEU A 84 -2.59 0.59 -10.26
CA LEU A 84 -2.80 1.98 -10.68
C LEU A 84 -3.24 2.08 -12.15
N GLY A 85 -3.52 0.97 -12.82
CA GLY A 85 -3.99 0.98 -14.21
C GLY A 85 -5.41 1.53 -14.33
N ASN A 86 -5.89 1.64 -15.59
CA ASN A 86 -7.21 2.16 -15.94
C ASN A 86 -7.52 3.53 -15.28
N GLY A 87 -6.54 4.44 -15.25
CA GLY A 87 -6.71 5.74 -14.59
C GLY A 87 -6.92 5.64 -13.08
N CYS A 88 -6.21 4.73 -12.42
CA CYS A 88 -6.31 4.38 -10.99
C CYS A 88 -7.53 3.52 -10.59
N LEU A 89 -8.39 3.08 -11.51
CA LEU A 89 -9.53 2.21 -11.18
C LEU A 89 -9.10 0.84 -10.64
N ASP A 90 -7.92 0.35 -11.05
CA ASP A 90 -7.39 -0.94 -10.58
C ASP A 90 -7.02 -0.94 -9.08
N ALA A 91 -6.99 0.23 -8.44
CA ALA A 91 -6.82 0.34 -6.99
C ALA A 91 -7.99 -0.33 -6.23
N GLY A 92 -9.16 -0.43 -6.88
CA GLY A 92 -10.33 -1.10 -6.32
C GLY A 92 -11.04 -0.25 -5.25
N ALA A 93 -11.81 -0.90 -4.38
CA ALA A 93 -12.53 -0.23 -3.30
C ALA A 93 -11.60 0.24 -2.18
N HIS A 94 -12.14 0.99 -1.23
CA HIS A 94 -11.42 1.35 0.00
C HIS A 94 -11.08 0.09 0.79
N TYR A 95 -9.95 0.11 1.50
CA TYR A 95 -9.49 -1.00 2.33
C TYR A 95 -10.49 -1.25 3.47
N ASN A 96 -11.23 -2.35 3.37
CA ASN A 96 -12.36 -2.68 4.22
C ASN A 96 -12.29 -4.15 4.71
N PRO A 97 -11.35 -4.48 5.61
CA PRO A 97 -11.18 -5.85 6.09
C PRO A 97 -12.36 -6.36 6.95
N PHE A 98 -13.24 -5.46 7.41
CA PHE A 98 -14.39 -5.79 8.26
C PHE A 98 -15.73 -5.78 7.51
N ASN A 99 -15.71 -5.54 6.19
CA ASN A 99 -16.90 -5.51 5.33
C ASN A 99 -18.04 -4.62 5.86
N VAL A 100 -17.69 -3.41 6.31
CA VAL A 100 -18.65 -2.41 6.80
C VAL A 100 -18.90 -1.32 5.75
N THR A 101 -19.89 -0.46 5.96
CA THR A 101 -20.13 0.71 5.10
C THR A 101 -19.09 1.81 5.31
N HIS A 102 -18.98 2.71 4.33
CA HIS A 102 -18.14 3.91 4.45
C HIS A 102 -18.65 4.85 5.56
N GLY A 103 -17.76 5.68 6.10
CA GLY A 103 -18.09 6.69 7.11
C GLY A 103 -17.03 7.78 7.25
N ALA A 104 -17.36 8.85 7.96
CA ALA A 104 -16.39 9.89 8.33
C ALA A 104 -15.33 9.33 9.31
N PRO A 105 -14.17 9.99 9.47
CA PRO A 105 -13.08 9.47 10.32
C PRO A 105 -13.47 9.16 11.78
N ASN A 106 -14.47 9.88 12.29
CA ASN A 106 -14.96 9.75 13.66
C ASN A 106 -16.21 8.86 13.78
N ASP A 107 -16.73 8.34 12.66
CA ASP A 107 -17.88 7.44 12.69
C ASP A 107 -17.46 6.06 13.21
N ALA A 108 -18.32 5.45 14.01
CA ALA A 108 -18.10 4.12 14.55
C ALA A 108 -18.09 3.04 13.45
N VAL A 109 -18.86 3.26 12.38
CA VAL A 109 -18.93 2.40 11.21
C VAL A 109 -18.27 3.13 10.04
N ARG A 110 -17.10 2.65 9.63
CA ARG A 110 -16.33 3.18 8.49
C ARG A 110 -15.36 2.15 7.98
N HIS A 111 -14.88 2.30 6.75
CA HIS A 111 -13.77 1.46 6.30
C HIS A 111 -12.50 1.81 7.08
N VAL A 112 -11.63 0.83 7.31
CA VAL A 112 -10.30 1.06 7.91
C VAL A 112 -9.48 2.03 7.06
N GLY A 113 -9.64 1.96 5.74
CA GLY A 113 -9.00 2.84 4.77
C GLY A 113 -9.57 4.26 4.65
N ASP A 114 -10.68 4.59 5.32
CA ASP A 114 -11.26 5.94 5.27
C ASP A 114 -10.47 6.87 6.21
N LEU A 115 -9.54 7.67 5.65
CA LEU A 115 -8.67 8.56 6.45
C LEU A 115 -9.23 9.99 6.60
N GLY A 116 -10.29 10.32 5.86
CA GLY A 116 -10.89 11.65 5.84
C GLY A 116 -10.25 12.57 4.81
N ASN A 117 -10.30 13.87 5.07
CA ASN A 117 -9.80 14.89 4.15
C ASN A 117 -8.42 15.40 4.55
N ILE A 118 -7.55 15.61 3.56
CA ILE A 118 -6.42 16.54 3.66
C ILE A 118 -6.87 17.92 3.16
N TYR A 119 -6.31 18.99 3.74
CA TYR A 119 -6.63 20.36 3.34
C TYR A 119 -5.45 21.01 2.64
N THR A 120 -5.69 21.57 1.46
CA THR A 120 -4.71 22.38 0.72
C THR A 120 -5.10 23.85 0.83
N ALA A 121 -4.25 24.66 1.46
CA ALA A 121 -4.47 26.10 1.60
C ALA A 121 -4.29 26.84 0.27
N VAL A 122 -4.75 28.09 0.20
CA VAL A 122 -4.41 29.01 -0.90
C VAL A 122 -2.90 29.25 -0.86
N SER A 123 -2.21 28.99 -1.97
CA SER A 123 -0.83 29.45 -2.13
C SER A 123 -0.86 30.96 -2.32
N LEU A 124 -0.56 31.71 -1.26
CA LEU A 124 -0.43 33.17 -1.31
C LEU A 124 0.93 33.63 -1.87
N TRP A 125 1.73 32.74 -2.45
CA TRP A 125 2.93 33.11 -3.21
C TRP A 125 2.52 33.83 -4.50
N ARG A 126 2.22 35.13 -4.38
CA ARG A 126 2.32 36.07 -5.50
C ARG A 126 3.80 36.13 -5.86
N SER A 127 4.12 35.82 -7.10
CA SER A 127 5.40 36.24 -7.69
C SER A 127 5.46 37.76 -7.59
N GLU A 128 6.28 38.28 -6.70
CA GLU A 128 6.82 39.62 -6.89
C GLU A 128 7.72 39.53 -8.12
N SER A 129 7.18 40.03 -9.23
CA SER A 129 7.88 40.30 -10.49
C SER A 129 8.85 41.45 -10.31
#